data_AF-A0A816RNV8-F1
#
_entry.id   AF-A0A816RNV8-F1
#
_cell.length_a   1.000
_cell.length_b   1.000
_cell.length_c   1.000
_cell.angle_alpha   90.00
_cell.angle_beta   90.00
_cell.angle_gamma   90.00
#
_symmetry.space_group_name_H-M   'P 1'
#
loop_
_entity.id
_entity.type
_entity.pdbx_description
1 polymer ?
#
loop_
_entity_poly.entity_id
_entity_poly.type
_entity_poly.pdbx_seq_one_letter_code
_entity_poly.pdbx_strand_id
1 'polypeptide(L)' 'MLVNQLWSENGNTKNLLSNSFFQLQANRAITDIHNQVKPLKEMREVMVKAYQKKTRGCKLQRRFTD' A
#
# COMPACT_ATOMS: atom_id res chain seq x y z
N MET A 1 9.72 31.12 -9.10
CA MET A 1 10.37 29.86 -8.64
C MET A 1 10.82 28.99 -9.82
N LEU A 2 9.92 28.59 -10.73
CA LEU A 2 10.29 27.85 -11.95
C LEU A 2 11.10 28.70 -12.95
N VAL A 3 10.68 29.94 -13.20
CA VAL A 3 11.39 30.86 -14.11
C VAL A 3 12.83 31.08 -13.63
N ASN A 4 13.03 31.32 -12.33
CA ASN A 4 14.37 31.48 -11.73
C ASN A 4 15.25 30.23 -11.87
N GLN A 5 14.65 29.03 -11.94
CA GLN A 5 15.36 27.78 -12.16
C GLN A 5 15.64 27.52 -13.65
N LEU A 6 14.83 28.07 -14.57
CA LEU A 6 15.07 27.97 -16.01
C LEU A 6 16.11 28.96 -16.52
N TRP A 7 16.24 30.10 -15.84
CA TRP A 7 17.18 31.17 -16.18
C TRP A 7 18.52 31.07 -15.45
N SER A 8 18.63 30.18 -14.45
CA SER A 8 19.87 29.93 -13.73
C SER A 8 20.69 28.87 -14.44
N GLU A 9 21.97 29.16 -14.67
CA GLU A 9 22.94 28.25 -15.33
C GLU A 9 23.06 26.90 -14.62
N ASN A 10 22.82 26.87 -13.31
CA ASN A 10 22.82 25.67 -12.46
C ASN A 10 21.41 25.26 -11.99
N GLY A 11 20.36 25.82 -12.59
CA GLY A 11 18.99 25.56 -12.19
C GLY A 11 18.56 24.13 -12.53
N ASN A 12 18.00 23.43 -11.55
CA ASN A 12 17.50 22.07 -11.72
C ASN A 12 16.11 21.94 -11.09
N THR A 13 15.11 22.15 -11.93
CA THR A 13 13.70 22.09 -11.57
C THR A 13 13.27 20.75 -10.98
N LYS A 14 13.94 19.63 -11.35
CA LYS A 14 13.69 18.31 -10.75
C LYS A 14 14.17 18.25 -9.30
N ASN A 15 15.34 18.79 -9.00
CA ASN A 15 15.85 18.83 -7.63
C ASN A 15 14.96 19.67 -6.72
N LEU A 16 14.32 20.71 -7.25
CA LEU A 16 13.41 21.56 -6.49
C LEU A 16 12.19 20.78 -5.96
N LEU A 17 11.64 19.88 -6.77
CA LEU A 17 10.49 19.07 -6.38
C LEU A 17 10.93 17.87 -5.53
N SER A 18 11.98 17.15 -5.96
CA SER A 18 12.47 15.94 -5.29
C SER A 18 13.02 16.20 -3.88
N ASN A 19 13.61 17.37 -3.65
CA ASN A 19 14.13 17.77 -2.34
C ASN A 19 13.17 18.68 -1.58
N SER A 20 11.94 18.85 -2.07
CA SER A 20 10.94 19.66 -1.39
C SER A 20 10.44 18.98 -0.11
N PHE A 21 9.98 19.81 0.83
CA PHE A 21 9.31 19.33 2.03
C PHE A 21 8.06 18.51 1.72
N PHE A 22 7.34 18.83 0.65
CA PHE A 22 6.19 18.06 0.18
C PHE A 22 6.57 16.63 -0.22
N GLN A 23 7.70 16.45 -0.93
CA GLN A 23 8.17 15.12 -1.29
C GLN A 23 8.58 14.31 -0.04
N LEU A 24 9.21 14.96 0.94
CA LEU A 24 9.53 14.35 2.24
C LEU A 24 8.28 13.86 2.98
N GLN A 25 7.22 14.68 3.02
CA GLN A 25 5.94 14.30 3.62
C GLN A 25 5.28 13.14 2.86
N ALA A 26 5.25 13.21 1.53
CA ALA A 26 4.69 12.15 0.69
C ALA A 26 5.42 10.82 0.92
N ASN A 27 6.75 10.83 0.98
CA ASN A 27 7.55 9.62 1.20
C ASN A 27 7.24 8.98 2.58
N ARG A 28 7.06 9.79 3.62
CA ARG A 28 6.66 9.31 4.95
C ARG A 28 5.24 8.72 4.91
N ALA A 29 4.29 9.43 4.33
CA ALA A 29 2.91 8.96 4.20
C ALA A 29 2.81 7.65 3.41
N ILE A 30 3.55 7.51 2.31
CA ILE A 30 3.63 6.27 1.53
C ILE A 30 4.15 5.12 2.39
N THR A 31 5.20 5.36 3.18
CA THR A 31 5.78 4.36 4.07
C THR A 31 4.80 3.93 5.15
N ASP A 32 4.10 4.88 5.77
CA ASP A 32 3.10 4.62 6.79
C ASP A 32 1.92 3.81 6.24
N ILE A 33 1.39 4.21 5.07
CA ILE A 33 0.31 3.48 4.39
C ILE A 33 0.76 2.05 4.08
N HIS A 34 1.97 1.88 3.54
CA HIS A 34 2.51 0.57 3.22
C HIS A 34 2.64 -0.32 4.48
N ASN A 35 3.07 0.25 5.60
CA ASN A 35 3.17 -0.46 6.88
C ASN A 35 1.79 -0.84 7.44
N GLN A 36 0.74 -0.04 7.20
CA GLN A 36 -0.63 -0.38 7.58
C GLN A 36 -1.26 -1.45 6.68
N VAL A 37 -0.97 -1.42 5.37
CA VAL A 37 -1.55 -2.35 4.40
C VAL A 37 -1.03 -3.78 4.58
N LYS A 38 0.24 -3.96 4.97
CA LYS A 38 0.83 -5.29 5.21
C LYS A 38 0.03 -6.17 6.20
N PRO A 39 -0.18 -5.75 7.46
CA PRO A 39 -0.93 -6.56 8.43
C PRO A 39 -2.39 -6.76 8.01
N LEU A 40 -3.02 -5.76 7.37
CA LEU A 40 -4.37 -5.89 6.84
C LEU A 40 -4.47 -6.98 5.75
N LYS A 41 -3.47 -7.07 4.88
CA LYS A 41 -3.40 -8.10 3.84
C LYS A 41 -3.20 -9.50 4.43
N GLU A 42 -2.32 -9.63 5.42
CA GLU A 42 -2.10 -10.90 6.14
C GLU A 42 -3.37 -11.37 6.86
N MET A 43 -4.05 -10.46 7.59
CA MET A 43 -5.33 -10.77 8.24
C MET A 43 -6.39 -11.21 7.24
N ARG A 44 -6.48 -10.54 6.09
CA ARG A 44 -7.40 -10.94 5.01
C ARG A 44 -7.09 -12.35 4.51
N GLU A 45 -5.83 -12.68 4.28
CA GLU A 45 -5.43 -14.02 3.81
C GLU A 45 -5.76 -15.11 4.82
N VAL A 46 -5.54 -14.84 6.11
CA VAL A 46 -5.92 -15.75 7.21
C VAL A 46 -7.44 -15.95 7.24
N MET A 47 -8.21 -14.86 7.18
CA MET A 47 -9.67 -14.94 7.14
C MET A 47 -10.16 -15.74 5.93
N VAL A 48 -9.65 -15.46 4.72
CA VAL A 48 -10.04 -16.19 3.50
C VAL A 48 -9.76 -17.69 3.65
N LYS A 49 -8.60 -18.08 4.19
CA LYS A 49 -8.28 -19.49 4.46
C LYS A 49 -9.25 -20.11 5.48
N ALA A 50 -9.58 -19.40 6.54
CA ALA A 50 -10.54 -19.86 7.56
C ALA A 50 -11.95 -20.04 6.98
N TYR A 51 -12.43 -19.08 6.19
CA TYR A 51 -13.72 -19.18 5.49
C TYR A 51 -13.75 -20.36 4.53
N GLN A 52 -12.69 -20.56 3.74
CA GLN A 52 -12.61 -21.72 2.83
C GLN A 52 -12.67 -23.05 3.59
N LYS A 53 -11.93 -23.19 4.70
CA LYS A 53 -11.99 -24.38 5.56
C LYS A 53 -13.41 -24.61 6.09
N LYS A 54 -14.09 -23.56 6.57
CA LYS A 54 -15.47 -23.65 7.06
C LYS A 54 -16.44 -24.14 5.97
N THR A 55 -16.39 -23.55 4.77
CA THR A 55 -17.22 -24.01 3.64
C THR A 55 -16.93 -25.45 3.22
N ARG A 56 -15.67 -25.90 3.28
CA ARG A 56 -15.33 -27.31 2.98
C ARG A 56 -15.87 -28.26 4.05
N GLY A 57 -15.76 -27.88 5.33
CA GLY A 57 -16.35 -28.63 6.44
C GLY A 57 -17.87 -28.75 6.33
N CYS A 58 -18.58 -27.65 6.06
CA CYS A 58 -20.03 -27.69 5.85
C CYS A 58 -20.45 -28.52 4.63
N LYS A 59 -19.67 -28.52 3.54
CA LYS A 59 -19.92 -29.38 2.37
C LYS A 59 -19.64 -30.87 2.62
N LEU A 60 -18.72 -31.19 3.54
CA LEU A 60 -18.46 -32.56 3.98
C LEU A 60 -19.58 -33.04 4.88
N GLN A 61 -19.98 -32.26 5.90
CA GLN A 61 -21.08 -32.60 6.80
C GLN A 61 -22.40 -32.89 6.06
N ARG A 62 -22.77 -32.05 5.08
CA ARG A 62 -23.98 -32.28 4.28
C ARG A 62 -23.92 -33.58 3.46
N ARG A 63 -22.73 -34.00 3.02
CA ARG A 63 -22.54 -35.26 2.27
C ARG A 63 -22.60 -36.52 3.14
N PHE A 64 -22.55 -36.39 4.46
CA PHE A 64 -22.68 -37.50 5.40
C PHE A 64 -24.09 -37.60 6.02
N THR A 65 -24.97 -36.62 5.74
CA THR A 65 -26.35 -36.57 6.24
C THR A 65 -27.41 -36.85 5.18
N ASP A 66 -27.00 -37.02 3.93
CA ASP A 66 -27.82 -37.52 2.80
C ASP A 66 -27.42 -38.99 2.52
#